data_AF-A0A1Q3ANC6-F1
#
_entry.id   AF-A0A1Q3ANC6-F1
#
_cell.length_a   1.000
_cell.length_b   1.000
_cell.length_c   1.000
_cell.angle_alpha   90.00
_cell.angle_beta   90.00
_cell.angle_gamma   90.00
#
_symmetry.space_group_name_H-M   'P 1'
#
loop_
_entity.id
_entity.type
_entity.pdbx_description
1 polymer ?
#
loop_
_entity_poly.entity_id
_entity_poly.type
_entity_poly.pdbx_seq_one_letter_code
_entity_poly.pdbx_strand_id
1 'polypeptide(L)'
;EAMIPVEIRVQSPRVVHFSEENNEEALRNLLDLVEELRDKATIKVATFQQRVSRYYNKRVNPRPLREGDLVLRNAAIADPTGTRGKLAPNWEGPYKVKRVLRPRTFILETLGG
;
A
#
# COMPACT_ATOMS: atom_id res chain seq x y z
N GLU A 1 -36.59 20.48 49.42
CA GLU A 1 -35.17 20.75 49.74
C GLU A 1 -34.30 20.05 48.72
N ALA A 2 -33.35 20.77 48.11
CA ALA A 2 -32.38 20.18 47.19
C ALA A 2 -31.03 20.09 47.91
N MET A 3 -30.54 18.86 48.11
CA MET A 3 -29.26 18.61 48.75
C MET A 3 -28.17 18.50 47.68
N ILE A 4 -27.13 19.34 47.80
CA ILE A 4 -25.95 19.29 46.92
C ILE A 4 -25.03 18.19 47.45
N PRO A 5 -24.59 17.23 46.61
CA PRO A 5 -23.62 16.23 47.05
C PRO A 5 -22.25 16.88 47.28
N VAL A 6 -21.65 16.57 48.43
CA VAL A 6 -20.26 16.93 48.73
C VAL A 6 -19.33 16.23 47.73
N GLU A 7 -18.50 17.00 47.04
CA GLU A 7 -17.44 16.48 46.18
C GLU A 7 -16.35 15.82 47.05
N ILE A 8 -16.45 14.52 47.28
CA ILE A 8 -15.36 13.75 47.87
C ILE A 8 -14.28 13.60 46.78
N ARG A 9 -13.19 14.38 46.90
CA ARG A 9 -12.01 14.25 46.04
C ARG A 9 -11.19 13.02 46.43
N VAL A 10 -11.72 11.82 46.16
CA VAL A 10 -10.92 10.59 46.25
C VAL A 10 -9.96 10.57 45.08
N GLN A 11 -8.66 10.63 45.35
CA GLN A 11 -7.67 10.42 44.29
C GLN A 11 -7.83 9.00 43.75
N SER A 12 -7.95 8.88 42.42
CA SER A 12 -8.06 7.56 41.81
C SER A 12 -6.79 6.75 42.08
N PRO A 13 -6.87 5.41 42.16
CA PRO A 13 -5.69 4.55 42.33
C PRO A 13 -4.60 4.80 41.29
N ARG A 14 -4.96 5.24 40.08
CA ARG A 14 -4.01 5.63 39.03
C ARG A 14 -3.13 6.81 39.43
N VAL A 15 -3.68 7.78 40.17
CA VAL A 15 -2.95 8.95 40.67
C VAL A 15 -2.10 8.57 41.86
N VAL A 16 -2.63 7.75 42.77
CA VAL A 16 -1.93 7.32 44.00
C VAL A 16 -0.72 6.42 43.68
N HIS A 17 -0.80 5.60 42.64
CA HIS A 17 0.25 4.66 42.25
C HIS A 17 1.01 5.08 40.99
N PHE A 18 0.91 6.34 40.58
CA PHE A 18 1.64 6.84 39.41
C PHE A 18 3.15 6.83 39.70
N SER A 19 3.91 6.23 38.78
CA SER A 19 5.36 6.35 38.70
C SER A 19 5.72 6.72 37.27
N GLU A 20 6.43 7.82 37.11
CA GLU A 20 6.85 8.33 35.81
C GLU A 20 7.78 7.35 35.09
N GLU A 21 8.76 6.79 35.81
CA GLU A 21 9.70 5.80 35.30
C GLU A 21 8.98 4.54 34.78
N ASN A 22 8.06 3.98 35.57
CA ASN A 22 7.31 2.79 35.17
C ASN A 22 6.39 3.08 33.97
N ASN A 23 5.82 4.28 33.90
CA ASN A 23 4.98 4.69 32.78
C ASN A 23 5.80 4.87 31.49
N GLU A 24 6.99 5.47 31.58
CA GLU A 24 7.91 5.58 30.44
C GLU A 24 8.37 4.20 29.94
N GLU A 25 8.74 3.30 30.83
CA GLU A 25 9.13 1.94 30.48
C GLU A 25 7.98 1.18 29.82
N ALA A 26 6.78 1.25 30.41
CA ALA A 26 5.58 0.64 29.83
C ALA A 26 5.25 1.21 28.45
N LEU A 27 5.45 2.53 28.25
CA LEU A 27 5.25 3.18 26.96
C LEU A 27 6.27 2.69 25.91
N ARG A 28 7.56 2.58 26.28
CA ARG A 28 8.60 2.05 25.39
C ARG A 28 8.28 0.62 24.96
N ASN A 29 7.99 -0.25 25.92
CA ASN A 29 7.62 -1.65 25.65
C ASN A 29 6.39 -1.76 24.73
N LEU A 30 5.40 -0.89 24.91
CA LEU A 30 4.21 -0.86 24.04
C LEU A 30 4.56 -0.43 22.61
N LEU A 31 5.42 0.58 22.46
CA LEU A 31 5.88 1.03 21.15
C LEU A 31 6.66 -0.07 20.43
N ASP A 32 7.60 -0.73 21.11
CA ASP A 32 8.38 -1.85 20.56
C ASP A 32 7.45 -2.98 20.07
N LEU A 33 6.44 -3.34 20.86
CA LEU A 33 5.44 -4.34 20.46
C LEU A 33 4.67 -3.92 19.18
N VAL A 34 4.28 -2.65 19.09
CA VAL A 34 3.57 -2.13 17.91
C VAL A 34 4.47 -2.17 16.67
N GLU A 35 5.73 -1.81 16.82
CA GLU A 35 6.71 -1.88 15.73
C GLU A 35 6.92 -3.33 15.26
N GLU A 36 7.12 -4.27 16.19
CA GLU A 36 7.24 -5.68 15.85
C GLU A 36 6.01 -6.22 15.10
N LEU A 37 4.80 -5.81 15.50
CA LEU A 37 3.58 -6.23 14.83
C LEU A 37 3.48 -5.65 13.42
N ARG A 38 3.88 -4.39 13.23
CA ARG A 38 3.97 -3.77 11.90
C ARG A 38 4.97 -4.50 11.03
N ASP A 39 6.15 -4.85 11.54
CA ASP A 39 7.18 -5.57 10.79
C ASP A 39 6.72 -6.99 10.41
N LYS A 40 6.08 -7.70 11.34
CA LYS A 40 5.47 -9.01 11.04
C LYS A 40 4.39 -8.87 9.95
N ALA A 41 3.61 -7.79 9.97
CA ALA A 41 2.60 -7.52 8.95
C ALA A 41 3.20 -7.17 7.58
N THR A 42 4.24 -6.32 7.53
CA THR A 42 4.91 -5.95 6.28
C THR A 42 5.55 -7.17 5.62
N ILE A 43 6.19 -8.05 6.39
CA ILE A 43 6.74 -9.32 5.89
C ILE A 43 5.63 -10.21 5.30
N LYS A 44 4.49 -10.34 5.99
CA LYS A 44 3.35 -11.12 5.47
C LYS A 44 2.81 -10.56 4.15
N VAL A 45 2.69 -9.24 4.04
CA VAL A 45 2.22 -8.59 2.81
C VAL A 45 3.22 -8.80 1.68
N ALA A 46 4.52 -8.57 1.93
CA ALA A 46 5.57 -8.75 0.94
C ALA A 46 5.67 -10.21 0.45
N THR A 47 5.62 -11.18 1.35
CA THR A 47 5.65 -12.61 1.00
C THR A 47 4.42 -13.03 0.18
N PHE A 48 3.24 -12.52 0.54
CA PHE A 48 2.02 -12.75 -0.24
C PHE A 48 2.13 -12.16 -1.65
N GLN A 49 2.53 -10.89 -1.78
CA GLN A 49 2.73 -10.23 -3.07
C GLN A 49 3.76 -10.98 -3.94
N GLN A 50 4.86 -11.44 -3.34
CA GLN A 50 5.87 -12.22 -4.05
C GLN A 50 5.33 -13.56 -4.54
N ARG A 51 4.52 -14.26 -3.73
CA ARG A 51 3.87 -15.51 -4.12
C ARG A 51 2.92 -15.33 -5.31
N VAL A 52 2.11 -14.27 -5.26
CA VAL A 52 1.19 -13.91 -6.34
C VAL A 52 1.97 -13.57 -7.62
N SER A 53 3.01 -12.75 -7.51
CA SER A 53 3.87 -12.38 -8.64
C SER A 53 4.52 -13.60 -9.29
N ARG A 54 5.08 -14.53 -8.50
CA ARG A 54 5.68 -15.78 -9.02
C ARG A 54 4.66 -16.64 -9.77
N TYR A 55 3.45 -16.78 -9.24
CA TYR A 55 2.39 -17.57 -9.86
C TYR A 55 2.01 -17.03 -11.25
N TYR A 56 1.80 -15.72 -11.37
CA TYR A 56 1.47 -15.10 -12.65
C TYR A 56 2.65 -15.11 -13.62
N ASN A 57 3.85 -14.73 -13.15
CA ASN A 57 5.05 -14.66 -14.00
C ASN A 57 5.44 -16.03 -14.56
N LYS A 58 5.14 -17.14 -13.88
CA LYS A 58 5.36 -18.50 -14.40
C LYS A 58 4.62 -18.75 -15.72
N ARG A 59 3.49 -18.08 -15.95
CA ARG A 59 2.65 -18.25 -17.15
C ARG A 59 2.91 -17.20 -18.23
N VAL A 60 3.74 -16.19 -17.92
CA VAL A 60 4.08 -15.13 -18.88
C VAL A 60 5.18 -15.65 -19.78
N ASN A 61 4.94 -15.67 -21.09
CA ASN A 61 5.99 -15.89 -22.07
C ASN A 61 6.70 -14.56 -22.36
N PRO A 62 8.00 -14.41 -22.07
CA PRO A 62 8.72 -13.17 -22.38
C PRO A 62 8.72 -12.90 -23.89
N ARG A 63 8.10 -11.79 -24.29
CA ARG A 63 8.12 -11.30 -25.66
C ARG A 63 8.92 -10.00 -25.71
N PRO A 64 10.08 -9.96 -26.38
CA PRO A 64 10.78 -8.71 -26.67
C PRO A 64 9.90 -7.86 -27.59
N LEU A 65 9.69 -6.60 -27.22
CA LEU A 65 8.98 -5.64 -28.06
C LEU A 65 9.99 -4.89 -28.94
N ARG A 66 9.60 -4.67 -30.19
CA ARG A 66 10.37 -3.94 -31.21
C ARG A 66 9.62 -2.72 -31.67
N GLU A 67 10.34 -1.79 -32.28
CA GLU A 67 9.71 -0.65 -32.96
C GLU A 67 8.72 -1.16 -34.02
N GLY A 68 7.55 -0.54 -34.09
CA GLY A 68 6.43 -0.96 -34.93
C GLY A 68 5.47 -1.97 -34.30
N ASP A 69 5.81 -2.63 -33.19
CA ASP A 69 4.90 -3.55 -32.51
C ASP A 69 3.66 -2.83 -31.97
N LEU A 70 2.50 -3.48 -32.10
CA LEU A 70 1.26 -3.03 -31.49
C LEU A 70 1.13 -3.59 -30.06
N VAL A 71 0.82 -2.71 -29.11
CA VAL A 71 0.72 -3.03 -27.69
C VAL A 71 -0.49 -2.37 -27.04
N LEU A 72 -0.99 -3.01 -25.98
CA LEU A 72 -1.98 -2.43 -25.08
C LEU A 72 -1.29 -1.90 -23.83
N ARG A 73 -1.70 -0.73 -23.36
CA ARG A 73 -1.18 -0.14 -22.11
C ARG A 73 -2.09 -0.55 -20.96
N ASN A 74 -1.52 -0.90 -19.81
CA ASN A 74 -2.31 -1.16 -18.60
C ASN A 74 -2.95 0.15 -18.12
N ALA A 75 -4.29 0.18 -18.07
CA ALA A 75 -5.07 1.37 -17.73
C ALA A 75 -4.81 1.85 -16.29
N ALA A 76 -4.59 0.93 -15.34
CA ALA A 76 -4.31 1.28 -13.95
C ALA A 76 -2.95 1.98 -13.77
N ILE A 77 -2.01 1.76 -14.69
CA ILE A 77 -0.72 2.48 -14.72
C ILE A 77 -0.88 3.83 -15.42
N ALA A 78 -1.82 3.94 -16.35
CA ALA A 78 -2.09 5.17 -17.09
C ALA A 78 -2.88 6.19 -16.26
N ASP A 79 -3.86 5.71 -15.49
CA ASP A 79 -4.67 6.48 -14.55
C ASP A 79 -4.60 5.86 -13.13
N PRO A 80 -3.58 6.23 -12.33
CA PRO A 80 -3.44 5.74 -10.96
C PRO A 80 -4.51 6.29 -10.01
N THR A 81 -5.19 7.38 -10.39
CA THR A 81 -6.22 8.04 -9.57
C THR A 81 -7.53 7.25 -9.58
N GLY A 82 -7.67 6.25 -10.46
CA GLY A 82 -8.82 5.36 -10.49
C GLY A 82 -10.10 6.09 -10.90
N THR A 83 -9.97 7.13 -11.72
CA THR A 83 -11.13 7.89 -12.23
C THR A 83 -12.02 7.00 -13.11
N ARG A 84 -11.46 5.90 -13.62
CA ARG A 84 -12.18 4.85 -14.35
C ARG A 84 -12.99 3.97 -13.41
N GLY A 85 -14.29 3.89 -13.65
CA GLY A 85 -15.20 3.05 -12.88
C GLY A 85 -14.83 1.56 -12.91
N LYS A 86 -15.36 0.78 -11.94
CA LYS A 86 -15.04 -0.65 -11.72
C LYS A 86 -15.22 -1.56 -12.96
N LEU A 87 -16.04 -1.15 -13.92
CA LEU A 87 -16.34 -1.90 -15.14
C LEU A 87 -15.59 -1.37 -16.37
N ALA A 88 -14.69 -0.41 -16.20
CA ALA A 88 -13.85 0.07 -17.29
C ALA A 88 -12.85 -1.02 -17.73
N PRO A 89 -12.45 -1.03 -19.01
CA PRO A 89 -11.41 -1.94 -19.49
C PRO A 89 -10.09 -1.77 -18.73
N ASN A 90 -9.47 -2.90 -18.40
CA ASN A 90 -8.15 -2.95 -17.75
C ASN A 90 -7.00 -2.53 -18.69
N TRP A 91 -7.26 -2.46 -19.99
CA TRP A 91 -6.29 -2.19 -21.05
C TRP A 91 -6.74 -1.01 -21.91
N GLU A 92 -5.78 -0.21 -22.36
CA GLU A 92 -5.96 0.97 -23.19
C GLU A 92 -5.23 0.85 -24.53
N GLY A 93 -5.78 1.53 -25.53
CA GLY A 93 -5.20 1.60 -26.87
C GLY A 93 -5.53 0.38 -27.72
N PRO A 94 -5.17 0.44 -28.99
CA PRO A 94 -3.84 -0.01 -29.41
C PRO A 94 -2.86 1.16 -29.58
N TYR A 95 -1.62 0.95 -29.14
CA TYR A 95 -0.49 1.85 -29.37
C TYR A 95 0.56 1.18 -30.23
N LYS A 96 1.34 1.97 -30.96
CA LYS A 96 2.54 1.49 -31.66
C LYS A 96 3.79 1.85 -30.87
N VAL A 97 4.73 0.92 -30.78
CA VAL A 97 6.06 1.20 -30.22
C VAL A 97 6.82 2.07 -31.21
N LYS A 98 7.01 3.35 -30.87
CA LYS A 98 7.80 4.30 -31.68
C LYS A 98 9.29 4.11 -31.50
N ARG A 99 9.72 3.91 -30.25
CA ARG A 99 11.15 3.74 -29.91
C ARG A 99 11.34 2.84 -28.69
N VAL A 100 12.32 1.96 -28.74
CA VAL A 100 12.78 1.18 -27.59
C VAL A 100 13.92 1.93 -26.91
N LEU A 101 13.75 2.37 -25.65
CA LEU A 101 14.79 3.09 -24.91
C LEU A 101 15.73 2.14 -24.17
N ARG A 102 15.12 1.21 -23.43
CA ARG A 102 15.79 0.17 -22.65
C ARG A 102 14.80 -0.98 -22.48
N PRO A 103 15.25 -2.18 -22.07
CA PRO A 103 14.33 -3.25 -21.73
C PRO A 103 13.22 -2.74 -20.79
N ARG A 104 11.96 -3.00 -21.15
CA ARG A 104 10.74 -2.57 -20.40
C ARG A 104 10.45 -1.07 -20.42
N THR A 105 11.14 -0.24 -21.20
CA THR A 105 10.80 1.19 -21.35
C THR A 105 10.70 1.54 -22.83
N PHE A 106 9.51 1.98 -23.24
CA PHE A 106 9.14 2.20 -24.62
C PHE A 106 8.49 3.58 -24.77
N ILE A 107 8.76 4.25 -25.88
CA ILE A 107 7.95 5.40 -26.31
C ILE A 107 6.85 4.86 -27.20
N LEU A 108 5.60 5.20 -26.85
CA LEU A 108 4.40 4.77 -27.57
C LEU A 108 3.82 5.95 -28.36
N GLU A 109 3.28 5.67 -29.54
CA GLU A 109 2.50 6.62 -30.33
C GLU A 109 1.08 6.09 -30.55
N THR A 110 0.12 7.02 -30.59
CA THR A 110 -1.26 6.73 -30.95
C THR A 110 -1.32 6.45 -32.43
N LEU A 111 -2.23 5.57 -32.87
CA LEU A 111 -2.35 5.22 -34.29
C LEU A 111 -2.79 6.39 -35.20
N GLY A 112 -3.22 7.52 -34.63
CA GLY A 112 -3.60 8.73 -35.36
C GLY A 112 -2.45 9.68 -35.72
N GLY A 113 -1.22 9.39 -35.29
CA GLY A 113 -0.07 10.30 -35.42
C GLY A 113 0.15 11.14 -34.17
#